data_AF-A0A3D0N187-F1
#
_entry.id   AF-A0A3D0N187-F1
#
_cell.length_a   1.000
_cell.length_b   1.000
_cell.length_c   1.000
_cell.angle_alpha   90.00
_cell.angle_beta   90.00
_cell.angle_gamma   90.00
#
_symmetry.space_group_name_H-M   'P 1'
#
loop_
_entity.id
_entity.type
_entity.pdbx_description
1 polymer ?
#
loop_
_entity_poly.entity_id
_entity_poly.type
_entity_poly.pdbx_seq_one_letter_code
_entity_poly.pdbx_strand_id
1 'polypeptide(L)'
;MQPLDPHAEVDRSPEGGSPMHSNPRSGRAAAAVLVIIAILAIAGGALWYFVLRSTPEKAVATMLKAMQEGDQETLRSVLTERSQSFASMATGPMSMPLGEGDKAFTIGAAEVEGEQARVPVTFPLPEQVSQMSETGMVDLTYVVHREEGKWKVDLEDTFKAMMSDMMSGIGNMVKPGEPEPAP
;
A
#
# COMPACT_ATOMS: atom_id res chain seq x y z
N MET A 1 -9.17 -76.21 -76.46
CA MET A 1 -8.84 -75.33 -77.60
C MET A 1 -8.96 -73.89 -77.12
N GLN A 2 -7.82 -73.20 -76.96
CA GLN A 2 -7.76 -71.72 -77.01
C GLN A 2 -7.75 -71.31 -78.51
N PRO A 3 -8.18 -70.08 -78.84
CA PRO A 3 -7.25 -68.94 -79.01
C PRO A 3 -7.78 -67.64 -78.32
N LEU A 4 -6.95 -66.89 -77.58
CA LEU A 4 -6.08 -65.76 -77.97
C LEU A 4 -6.82 -64.48 -78.45
N ASP A 5 -6.92 -63.50 -77.52
CA ASP A 5 -6.42 -62.09 -77.54
C ASP A 5 -6.61 -61.19 -78.79
N PRO A 6 -6.29 -59.87 -78.79
CA PRO A 6 -6.27 -58.80 -77.76
C PRO A 6 -6.82 -57.43 -78.30
N HIS A 7 -6.58 -56.31 -77.56
CA HIS A 7 -6.79 -54.87 -77.90
C HIS A 7 -8.18 -54.29 -77.59
N ALA A 8 -8.38 -53.06 -77.11
CA ALA A 8 -7.57 -51.89 -76.76
C ALA A 8 -8.48 -51.02 -75.84
N GLU A 9 -7.98 -50.51 -74.71
CA GLU A 9 -7.39 -49.17 -74.53
C GLU A 9 -8.41 -48.01 -74.41
N VAL A 10 -8.16 -47.18 -73.39
CA VAL A 10 -8.60 -45.80 -73.17
C VAL A 10 -10.08 -45.57 -72.84
N ASP A 11 -10.39 -45.24 -71.58
CA ASP A 11 -10.51 -43.82 -71.23
C ASP A 11 -10.34 -43.55 -69.73
N ARG A 12 -9.50 -42.56 -69.43
CA ARG A 12 -9.27 -41.99 -68.11
C ARG A 12 -9.82 -40.59 -68.16
N SER A 13 -10.72 -40.20 -67.26
CA SER A 13 -10.67 -38.87 -66.62
C SER A 13 -11.74 -38.66 -65.54
N PRO A 14 -11.54 -37.66 -64.66
CA PRO A 14 -11.84 -37.76 -63.24
C PRO A 14 -13.00 -36.85 -62.82
N GLU A 15 -13.73 -37.26 -61.79
CA GLU A 15 -14.51 -36.33 -60.97
C GLU A 15 -14.16 -36.67 -59.51
N GLY A 16 -13.38 -35.85 -58.82
CA GLY A 16 -13.73 -34.46 -58.51
C GLY A 16 -14.06 -34.33 -57.02
N GLY A 17 -13.39 -35.10 -56.17
CA GLY A 17 -13.44 -34.91 -54.72
C GLY A 17 -12.69 -33.63 -54.36
N SER A 18 -13.43 -32.54 -54.15
CA SER A 18 -12.87 -31.34 -53.53
C SER A 18 -12.71 -31.61 -52.03
N PRO A 19 -11.49 -31.74 -51.48
CA PRO A 19 -11.32 -31.66 -50.05
C PRO A 19 -11.64 -30.22 -49.63
N MET A 20 -12.76 -30.04 -48.93
CA MET A 20 -13.01 -28.84 -48.15
C MET A 20 -11.83 -28.69 -47.16
N HIS A 21 -10.85 -27.87 -47.54
CA HIS A 21 -9.83 -27.36 -46.65
C HIS A 21 -10.52 -26.48 -45.62
N SER A 22 -10.96 -27.07 -44.52
CA SER A 22 -11.25 -26.34 -43.29
C SER A 22 -9.92 -25.76 -42.80
N ASN A 23 -9.61 -24.53 -43.20
CA ASN A 23 -8.48 -23.77 -42.65
C ASN A 23 -8.75 -23.56 -41.15
N PRO A 24 -8.03 -24.20 -40.21
CA PRO A 24 -8.15 -23.90 -38.80
C PRO A 24 -7.29 -22.67 -38.51
N ARG A 25 -7.75 -21.48 -38.93
CA ARG A 25 -7.11 -20.20 -38.59
C ARG A 25 -7.55 -19.65 -37.22
N SER A 26 -8.38 -20.38 -36.46
CA SER A 26 -8.90 -19.97 -35.15
C SER A 26 -7.94 -20.19 -33.98
N GLY A 27 -6.84 -20.93 -34.13
CA GLY A 27 -5.92 -21.25 -33.03
C GLY A 27 -5.12 -20.05 -32.48
N ARG A 28 -4.77 -19.08 -33.33
CA ARG A 28 -3.95 -17.92 -32.92
C ARG A 28 -4.78 -16.84 -32.21
N ALA A 29 -6.04 -16.67 -32.61
CA ALA A 29 -6.94 -15.71 -31.98
C ALA A 29 -7.35 -16.18 -30.57
N ALA A 30 -7.67 -17.46 -30.41
CA ALA A 30 -7.99 -18.03 -29.09
C ALA A 30 -6.78 -17.98 -28.13
N ALA A 31 -5.58 -18.27 -28.64
CA ALA A 31 -4.34 -18.15 -27.86
C ALA A 31 -4.06 -16.70 -27.43
N ALA A 32 -4.27 -15.72 -28.32
CA ALA A 32 -4.09 -14.31 -27.99
C ALA A 32 -5.06 -13.84 -26.89
N VAL A 33 -6.32 -14.26 -26.95
CA VAL A 33 -7.31 -13.93 -25.92
C VAL A 33 -6.94 -14.54 -24.56
N LEU A 34 -6.49 -15.80 -24.52
CA LEU A 34 -6.04 -16.44 -23.29
C LEU A 34 -4.84 -15.72 -22.66
N VAL A 35 -3.88 -15.28 -23.46
CA VAL A 35 -2.72 -14.51 -22.98
C VAL A 35 -3.16 -13.17 -22.39
N ILE A 36 -4.09 -12.46 -23.04
CA ILE A 36 -4.63 -11.19 -22.53
C ILE A 36 -5.35 -11.40 -21.19
N ILE A 37 -6.20 -12.42 -21.08
CA ILE A 37 -6.90 -12.74 -19.83
C ILE A 37 -5.89 -13.11 -18.73
N ALA A 38 -4.85 -13.89 -19.05
CA ALA A 38 -3.80 -14.23 -18.10
C ALA A 38 -3.05 -12.98 -17.61
N ILE A 39 -2.71 -12.05 -18.50
CA ILE A 39 -2.07 -10.78 -18.12
C ILE A 39 -2.99 -9.94 -17.24
N LEU A 40 -4.28 -9.82 -17.58
CA LEU A 40 -5.25 -9.10 -16.76
C LEU A 40 -5.45 -9.74 -15.39
N ALA A 41 -5.47 -11.07 -15.32
CA ALA A 41 -5.58 -11.79 -14.05
C ALA A 41 -4.34 -11.58 -13.17
N ILE A 42 -3.14 -11.59 -13.75
CA ILE A 42 -1.89 -11.31 -13.02
C ILE A 42 -1.83 -9.86 -12.57
N ALA A 43 -2.13 -8.91 -13.46
CA ALA A 43 -2.14 -7.48 -13.14
C ALA A 43 -3.19 -7.16 -12.07
N GLY A 44 -4.40 -7.71 -12.20
CA GLY A 44 -5.46 -7.58 -11.20
C GLY A 44 -5.10 -8.22 -9.87
N GLY A 45 -4.50 -9.42 -9.89
CA GLY A 45 -4.02 -10.11 -8.70
C GLY A 45 -2.89 -9.35 -7.99
N ALA A 46 -1.95 -8.75 -8.73
CA ALA A 46 -0.90 -7.93 -8.18
C ALA A 46 -1.44 -6.65 -7.55
N LEU A 47 -2.33 -5.93 -8.25
CA LEU A 47 -2.98 -4.74 -7.71
C LEU A 47 -3.76 -5.06 -6.43
N TRP A 48 -4.52 -6.16 -6.44
CA TRP A 48 -5.25 -6.65 -5.27
C TRP A 48 -4.32 -6.97 -4.10
N TYR A 49 -3.24 -7.69 -4.36
CA TYR A 49 -2.25 -8.03 -3.35
C TYR A 49 -1.62 -6.78 -2.69
N PHE A 50 -1.29 -5.77 -3.50
CA PHE A 50 -0.75 -4.51 -2.99
C PHE A 50 -1.80 -3.67 -2.24
N VAL A 51 -3.06 -3.67 -2.66
CA VAL A 51 -4.16 -2.96 -1.98
C VAL A 51 -4.54 -3.61 -0.65
N LEU A 52 -4.45 -4.94 -0.57
CA LEU A 52 -4.73 -5.70 0.66
C LEU A 52 -3.55 -5.73 1.63
N ARG A 53 -2.31 -5.51 1.15
CA ARG A 53 -1.16 -5.47 2.04
C ARG A 53 -1.32 -4.30 3.01
N SER A 54 -1.37 -4.60 4.29
CA SER A 54 -1.21 -3.58 5.32
C SER A 54 0.13 -2.90 5.07
N THR A 55 0.12 -1.58 4.86
CA THR A 55 1.33 -0.77 4.91
C THR A 55 1.36 -0.04 6.25
N PRO A 56 2.54 0.35 6.76
CA PRO A 56 2.65 1.10 8.01
C PRO A 56 1.86 2.42 7.95
N GLU A 57 1.87 3.12 6.82
CA GLU A 57 1.12 4.37 6.61
C GLU A 57 -0.38 4.15 6.72
N LYS A 58 -0.89 3.04 6.16
CA LYS A 58 -2.30 2.69 6.22
C LYS A 58 -2.76 2.39 7.64
N ALA A 59 -1.92 1.75 8.46
CA ALA A 59 -2.22 1.51 9.86
C ALA A 59 -2.36 2.83 10.63
N VAL A 60 -1.42 3.77 10.45
CA VAL A 60 -1.47 5.10 11.06
C VAL A 60 -2.68 5.91 10.57
N ALA A 61 -2.94 5.92 9.25
CA ALA A 61 -4.11 6.59 8.67
C ALA A 61 -5.43 6.07 9.27
N THR A 62 -5.55 4.74 9.39
CA THR A 62 -6.73 4.09 9.95
C THR A 62 -6.90 4.44 11.42
N MET A 63 -5.82 4.47 12.19
CA MET A 63 -5.84 4.89 13.60
C MET A 63 -6.29 6.34 13.75
N LEU A 64 -5.70 7.27 12.99
CA LEU A 64 -6.04 8.70 13.05
C LEU A 64 -7.51 8.94 12.69
N LYS A 65 -7.99 8.27 11.64
CA LYS A 65 -9.40 8.34 11.24
C LYS A 65 -10.33 7.76 12.31
N ALA A 66 -9.99 6.61 12.87
CA ALA A 66 -10.78 6.01 13.95
C ALA A 66 -10.83 6.89 15.20
N MET A 67 -9.74 7.59 15.55
CA MET A 67 -9.72 8.57 16.64
C MET A 67 -10.63 9.78 16.35
N GLN A 68 -10.66 10.28 15.11
CA GLN A 68 -11.53 11.37 14.71
C GLN A 68 -13.01 10.97 14.74
N GLU A 69 -13.32 9.76 14.28
CA GLU A 69 -14.69 9.23 14.22
C GLU A 69 -15.17 8.70 15.59
N GLY A 70 -14.28 8.60 16.58
CA GLY A 70 -14.57 7.96 17.87
C GLY A 70 -14.80 6.45 17.76
N ASP A 71 -14.34 5.82 16.68
CA ASP A 71 -14.49 4.39 16.43
C ASP A 71 -13.47 3.58 17.25
N GLN A 72 -13.86 3.26 18.48
CA GLN A 72 -13.06 2.51 19.42
C GLN A 72 -12.76 1.07 18.96
N GLU A 73 -13.64 0.47 18.15
CA GLU A 73 -13.44 -0.90 17.65
C GLU A 73 -12.32 -0.92 16.61
N THR A 74 -12.42 -0.04 15.61
CA THR A 74 -11.36 0.13 14.61
C THR A 74 -10.06 0.55 15.27
N LEU A 75 -10.09 1.49 16.22
CA LEU A 75 -8.91 1.93 16.96
C LEU A 75 -8.21 0.75 17.64
N ARG A 76 -8.93 -0.08 18.40
CA ARG A 76 -8.34 -1.26 19.06
C ARG A 76 -7.74 -2.25 18.06
N SER A 77 -8.36 -2.42 16.89
CA SER A 77 -7.89 -3.36 15.87
C SER A 77 -6.55 -2.96 15.22
N VAL A 78 -6.22 -1.66 15.21
CA VAL A 78 -4.99 -1.12 14.61
C VAL A 78 -3.90 -0.80 15.63
N LEU A 79 -4.14 -1.01 16.92
CA LEU A 79 -3.18 -0.83 18.00
C LEU A 79 -2.51 -2.16 18.39
N THR A 80 -1.23 -2.11 18.75
CA THR A 80 -0.55 -3.27 19.38
C THR A 80 -1.27 -3.66 20.66
N GLU A 81 -1.20 -4.94 21.05
CA GLU A 81 -1.88 -5.44 22.26
C GLU A 81 -1.47 -4.62 23.50
N ARG A 82 -0.18 -4.28 23.61
CA ARG A 82 0.38 -3.41 24.65
C ARG A 82 -0.28 -2.02 24.66
N SER A 83 -0.55 -1.47 23.48
CA SER A 83 -1.09 -0.12 23.33
C SER A 83 -2.59 -0.01 23.56
N GLN A 84 -3.35 -1.11 23.51
CA GLN A 84 -4.78 -1.08 23.79
C GLN A 84 -5.06 -0.64 25.23
N SER A 85 -4.22 -1.07 26.17
CA SER A 85 -4.29 -0.63 27.58
C SER A 85 -3.97 0.87 27.69
N PHE A 86 -2.94 1.33 26.99
CA PHE A 86 -2.54 2.74 26.98
C PHE A 86 -3.62 3.64 26.38
N ALA A 87 -4.24 3.22 25.27
CA ALA A 87 -5.32 3.95 24.63
C ALA A 87 -6.48 4.21 25.59
N SER A 88 -6.90 3.20 26.36
CA SER A 88 -7.98 3.37 27.35
C SER A 88 -7.67 4.42 28.43
N MET A 89 -6.39 4.65 28.73
CA MET A 89 -5.93 5.66 29.67
C MET A 89 -5.80 7.04 29.01
N ALA A 90 -5.30 7.09 27.78
CA ALA A 90 -5.04 8.30 27.02
C ALA A 90 -6.32 8.94 26.44
N THR A 91 -7.33 8.15 26.08
CA THR A 91 -8.63 8.63 25.57
C THR A 91 -9.59 9.09 26.67
N GLY A 92 -9.10 9.30 27.90
CA GLY A 92 -9.87 9.89 28.99
C GLY A 92 -10.24 11.37 28.73
N PRO A 93 -10.72 12.11 29.75
CA PRO A 93 -11.14 13.51 29.62
C PRO A 93 -10.03 14.52 29.23
N MET A 94 -8.82 14.04 28.90
CA MET A 94 -7.70 14.82 28.37
C MET A 94 -7.46 14.58 26.86
N SER A 95 -8.47 14.14 26.12
CA SER A 95 -8.39 14.09 24.66
C SER A 95 -8.24 15.51 24.12
N MET A 96 -7.07 15.83 23.55
CA MET A 96 -6.90 17.10 22.85
C MET A 96 -7.89 17.14 21.68
N PRO A 97 -8.59 18.27 21.46
CA PRO A 97 -9.44 18.45 20.29
C PRO A 97 -8.55 18.45 19.05
N LEU A 98 -8.41 17.30 18.40
CA LEU A 98 -7.91 17.22 17.04
C LEU A 98 -8.94 17.98 16.20
N GLY A 99 -8.53 19.11 15.62
CA GLY A 99 -9.47 20.08 15.03
C GLY A 99 -10.50 19.45 14.09
N GLU A 100 -11.76 19.85 14.23
CA GLU A 100 -12.83 19.45 13.31
C GLU A 100 -12.54 20.01 11.91
N GLY A 101 -12.22 19.14 10.95
CA GLY A 101 -12.15 19.52 9.54
C GLY A 101 -11.40 18.54 8.65
N ASP A 102 -11.78 18.50 7.37
CA ASP A 102 -11.23 17.65 6.31
C ASP A 102 -9.73 17.88 5.98
N LYS A 103 -9.01 18.71 6.75
CA LYS A 103 -7.59 19.05 6.55
C LYS A 103 -6.71 18.57 7.70
N ALA A 104 -6.99 17.40 8.26
CA ALA A 104 -6.52 17.10 9.61
C ALA A 104 -5.03 16.69 9.73
N PHE A 105 -4.41 16.13 8.69
CA PHE A 105 -3.00 15.68 8.76
C PHE A 105 -2.44 15.30 7.38
N THR A 106 -1.10 15.30 7.25
CA THR A 106 -0.36 14.73 6.11
C THR A 106 0.51 13.58 6.60
N ILE A 107 0.41 12.41 5.97
CA ILE A 107 1.22 11.23 6.30
C ILE A 107 2.40 11.17 5.32
N GLY A 108 3.62 11.18 5.83
CA GLY A 108 4.84 11.00 5.05
C GLY A 108 5.17 9.53 4.79
N ALA A 109 6.25 9.30 4.04
CA ALA A 109 6.72 7.95 3.72
C ALA A 109 7.27 7.25 4.97
N ALA A 110 6.94 5.98 5.16
CA ALA A 110 7.45 5.22 6.30
C ALA A 110 8.91 4.78 6.10
N GLU A 111 9.70 4.86 7.16
CA GLU A 111 11.02 4.26 7.25
C GLU A 111 10.87 2.88 7.92
N VAL A 112 11.11 1.81 7.16
CA VAL A 112 10.90 0.43 7.61
C VAL A 112 12.23 -0.22 8.02
N GLU A 113 12.31 -0.65 9.28
CA GLU A 113 13.46 -1.34 9.87
C GLU A 113 13.03 -2.70 10.41
N GLY A 114 13.04 -3.72 9.54
CA GLY A 114 12.63 -5.07 9.90
C GLY A 114 11.12 -5.17 10.20
N GLU A 115 10.78 -5.51 11.43
CA GLU A 115 9.39 -5.64 11.90
C GLU A 115 8.84 -4.35 12.53
N GLN A 116 9.63 -3.26 12.50
CA GLN A 116 9.25 -1.94 12.98
C GLN A 116 9.26 -0.95 11.81
N ALA A 117 8.39 0.07 11.86
CA ALA A 117 8.47 1.21 10.96
C ALA A 117 8.14 2.52 11.68
N ARG A 118 8.73 3.61 11.19
CA ARG A 118 8.47 4.98 11.65
C ARG A 118 7.73 5.73 10.55
N VAL A 119 6.62 6.36 10.92
CA VAL A 119 5.74 7.08 9.99
C VAL A 119 5.65 8.53 10.44
N PRO A 120 6.28 9.47 9.74
CA PRO A 120 6.14 10.89 10.05
C PRO A 120 4.73 11.37 9.65
N VAL A 121 4.09 12.14 10.53
CA VAL A 121 2.78 12.73 10.31
C VAL A 121 2.81 14.19 10.71
N THR A 122 2.44 15.06 9.77
CA THR A 122 2.37 16.51 9.96
C THR A 122 0.94 16.93 10.26
N PHE A 123 0.72 17.62 11.36
CA PHE A 123 -0.57 18.21 11.74
C PHE A 123 -0.53 19.73 11.63
N PRO A 124 -1.57 20.37 11.09
CA PRO A 124 -1.71 21.82 11.19
C PRO A 124 -1.97 22.20 12.65
N LEU A 125 -1.24 23.19 13.15
CA LEU A 125 -1.49 23.76 14.46
C LEU A 125 -2.68 24.73 14.38
N PRO A 126 -3.51 24.82 15.44
CA PRO A 126 -4.52 25.87 15.54
C PRO A 126 -3.85 27.25 15.44
N GLU A 127 -4.56 28.26 14.92
CA GLU A 127 -4.00 29.63 14.79
C GLU A 127 -3.45 30.17 16.12
N GLN A 128 -4.06 29.79 17.25
CA GLN A 128 -3.63 30.18 18.59
C GLN A 128 -2.23 29.68 18.95
N VAL A 129 -1.86 28.48 18.49
CA VAL A 129 -0.54 27.87 18.73
C VAL A 129 0.44 28.24 17.61
N SER A 130 -0.07 28.44 16.39
CA SER A 130 0.72 28.88 15.23
C SER A 130 1.36 30.25 15.41
N GLN A 131 0.83 31.11 16.29
CA GLN A 131 1.51 32.37 16.64
C GLN A 131 2.80 32.17 17.43
N MET A 132 3.01 30.99 18.03
CA MET A 132 4.21 30.63 18.78
C MET A 132 5.20 29.78 17.96
N SER A 133 4.77 29.19 16.84
CA SER A 133 5.63 28.38 15.96
C SER A 133 5.68 28.97 14.56
N GLU A 134 6.88 29.18 14.02
CA GLU A 134 7.07 29.84 12.71
C GLU A 134 6.43 29.07 11.53
N THR A 135 6.20 27.77 11.68
CA THR A 135 5.76 26.88 10.60
C THR A 135 4.26 26.59 10.60
N GLY A 136 3.53 26.88 11.69
CA GLY A 136 2.11 26.54 11.83
C GLY A 136 1.79 25.04 11.70
N MET A 137 2.81 24.18 11.74
CA MET A 137 2.73 22.74 11.56
C MET A 137 3.52 22.04 12.66
N VAL A 138 3.07 20.87 13.10
CA VAL A 138 3.79 19.98 14.02
C VAL A 138 4.00 18.62 13.37
N ASP A 139 5.25 18.19 13.33
CA ASP A 139 5.64 16.86 12.84
C ASP A 139 5.72 15.89 14.01
N LEU A 140 4.96 14.79 13.91
CA LEU A 140 4.92 13.72 14.90
C LEU A 140 5.34 12.40 14.24
N THR A 141 6.25 11.67 14.88
CA THR A 141 6.68 10.35 14.41
C THR A 141 5.84 9.26 15.08
N TYR A 142 5.03 8.55 14.30
CA TYR A 142 4.32 7.36 14.77
C TYR A 142 5.18 6.12 14.59
N VAL A 143 5.23 5.29 15.63
CA VAL A 143 5.94 4.01 15.58
C VAL A 143 4.91 2.90 15.40
N VAL A 144 5.14 2.06 14.39
CA VAL A 144 4.32 0.89 14.13
C VAL A 144 5.16 -0.38 14.17
N HIS A 145 4.55 -1.47 14.63
CA HIS A 145 5.15 -2.79 14.69
C HIS A 145 4.33 -3.77 13.88
N ARG A 146 4.99 -4.78 13.34
CA ARG A 146 4.36 -5.85 12.59
C ARG A 146 4.01 -7.01 13.52
N GLU A 147 2.72 -7.22 13.73
CA GLU A 147 2.16 -8.30 14.53
C GLU A 147 1.29 -9.18 13.64
N GLU A 148 1.53 -10.50 13.62
CA GLU A 148 0.77 -11.46 12.82
C GLU A 148 0.68 -11.08 11.32
N GLY A 149 1.74 -10.45 10.81
CA GLY A 149 1.81 -9.98 9.43
C GLY A 149 1.06 -8.69 9.12
N LYS A 150 0.43 -8.04 10.11
CA LYS A 150 -0.26 -6.74 10.00
C LYS A 150 0.53 -5.66 10.71
N TRP A 151 0.50 -4.43 10.20
CA TRP A 151 1.08 -3.29 10.89
C TRP A 151 0.10 -2.74 11.91
N LYS A 152 0.58 -2.48 13.12
CA LYS A 152 -0.19 -1.92 14.21
C LYS A 152 0.60 -0.81 14.88
N VAL A 153 -0.09 0.24 15.32
CA VAL A 153 0.53 1.39 15.97
C VAL A 153 0.84 1.06 17.42
N ASP A 154 2.07 1.35 17.84
CA ASP A 154 2.47 1.23 19.23
C ASP A 154 2.53 2.62 19.87
N LEU A 155 1.56 2.92 20.74
CA LEU A 155 1.41 4.22 21.37
C LEU A 155 2.51 4.49 22.39
N GLU A 156 3.04 3.45 23.06
CA GLU A 156 4.11 3.61 24.04
C GLU A 156 5.41 4.01 23.34
N ASP A 157 5.76 3.32 22.26
CA ASP A 157 6.95 3.65 21.48
C ASP A 157 6.79 4.94 20.67
N THR A 158 5.58 5.22 20.18
CA THR A 158 5.25 6.53 19.58
C THR A 158 5.47 7.65 20.59
N PHE A 159 4.99 7.49 21.83
CA PHE A 159 5.19 8.48 22.89
C PHE A 159 6.67 8.64 23.25
N LYS A 160 7.44 7.55 23.32
CA LYS A 160 8.90 7.60 23.52
C LYS A 160 9.62 8.32 22.37
N ALA A 161 9.25 8.03 21.13
CA ALA A 161 9.80 8.69 19.95
C ALA A 161 9.51 10.19 20.00
N MET A 162 8.26 10.58 20.29
CA MET A 162 7.87 11.97 20.46
C MET A 162 8.66 12.69 21.57
N MET A 163 8.82 12.06 22.74
CA MET A 163 9.63 12.64 23.82
C MET A 163 11.11 12.76 23.44
N SER A 164 11.65 11.75 22.73
CA SER A 164 13.02 11.76 22.24
C SER A 164 13.25 12.89 21.23
N ASP A 165 12.33 13.07 20.28
CA ASP A 165 12.38 14.11 19.25
C ASP A 165 12.28 15.50 19.89
N MET A 166 11.38 15.68 20.86
CA MET A 166 11.24 16.92 21.62
C MET A 166 12.52 17.26 22.42
N MET A 167 13.11 16.28 23.12
CA MET A 167 14.35 16.50 23.87
C MET A 167 15.55 16.78 22.95
N SER A 168 15.61 16.10 21.80
CA SER A 168 16.69 16.28 20.82
C SER A 168 16.60 17.64 20.13
N GLY A 169 15.38 18.12 19.84
CA GLY A 169 15.13 19.45 19.31
C GLY A 169 15.63 20.56 20.25
N ILE A 170 15.46 20.39 21.56
CA ILE A 170 16.00 21.31 22.57
C ILE A 170 17.54 21.23 22.61
N GLY A 171 18.12 20.03 22.50
CA GLY A 171 19.57 19.84 22.49
C GLY A 171 20.28 20.53 21.32
N ASN A 172 19.66 20.54 20.13
CA ASN A 172 20.22 21.19 18.95
C ASN A 172 20.12 22.73 18.98
N MET A 173 19.25 23.32 19.81
CA MET A 173 19.23 24.78 20.03
C MET A 173 20.32 25.25 21.00
N VAL A 174 20.95 24.35 21.74
CA VAL A 174 21.97 24.68 22.77
C VAL A 174 23.39 24.45 22.27
N LYS A 175 23.64 24.12 20.99
CA LYS A 175 25.01 24.18 20.45
C LYS A 175 25.46 25.65 20.43
N PRO A 176 26.33 26.08 21.36
CA PRO A 176 26.76 27.47 21.44
C PRO A 176 27.72 27.70 20.26
N GLY A 177 27.52 28.82 19.55
CA GLY A 177 28.25 29.26 18.37
C GLY A 177 29.63 28.62 18.20
N GLU A 178 29.72 27.71 17.23
CA GLU A 178 30.99 27.42 16.59
C GLU A 178 31.42 28.74 15.91
N PRO A 179 32.57 29.32 16.28
CA PRO A 179 32.99 30.60 15.72
C PRO A 179 33.15 30.45 14.22
N GLU A 180 32.45 31.32 13.49
CA GLU A 180 32.55 31.48 12.04
C GLU A 180 34.04 31.60 11.66
N PRO A 181 34.57 30.75 10.74
CA PRO A 181 35.96 30.85 10.34
C PRO A 181 36.18 32.22 9.70
N ALA A 182 37.11 32.99 10.28
CA ALA A 182 37.47 34.31 9.80
C ALA A 182 37.90 34.28 8.32
N PRO A 183 37.59 35.33 7.54
CA PRO A 183 37.86 35.41 6.11
C PRO A 183 39.35 35.39 5.76
#